data_AF-A0A497P250-F1
#
_entry.id   AF-A0A497P250-F1
#
_cell.length_a   1.000
_cell.length_b   1.000
_cell.length_c   1.000
_cell.angle_alpha   90.00
_cell.angle_beta   90.00
_cell.angle_gamma   90.00
#
_symmetry.space_group_name_H-M   'P 1'
#
loop_
_entity.id
_entity.type
_entity.pdbx_description
1 polymer ?
#
loop_
_entity_poly.entity_id
_entity_poly.type
_entity_poly.pdbx_seq_one_letter_code
_entity_poly.pdbx_strand_id
1 'polypeptide(L)'
;MLYLIDCFTRGSSVALLLYNDESADFLTIQDEGYKPYFLVSPELSSREEEAIRRFNCEVGMIEKIDLFTYERRRMLKVKFKDSSLLTSARKFFRERWEDHIPYPLSYIYDQNMLFGVPYEIKGDSLKPIEEINPDLDTAFQERFVSLRKIDPEKFQVLSEWFRICSQPIPEIPVDKLGGRISSDREGVYLGFILSRIANLPLSTALTDRRVSVWIKSILNFYLRRKNILIPRARELMRDEKPRRITGALTFPPKAGTYFNTVVVDFESLYPSIIDAYN
;
A
#
# COMPACT_ATOMS: atom_id res chain seq x y z
N MET A 1 3.52 -3.70 23.83
CA MET A 1 3.38 -4.01 22.38
C MET A 1 4.01 -2.89 21.55
N LEU A 2 4.64 -3.21 20.42
CA LEU A 2 5.22 -2.20 19.51
C LEU A 2 4.33 -2.00 18.29
N TYR A 3 4.06 -0.77 17.88
CA TYR A 3 3.25 -0.47 16.69
C TYR A 3 4.10 0.21 15.64
N LEU A 4 4.14 -0.29 14.41
CA LEU A 4 4.83 0.41 13.33
C LEU A 4 3.99 1.62 12.88
N ILE A 5 4.48 2.83 13.13
CA ILE A 5 3.74 4.08 12.90
C ILE A 5 4.21 4.80 11.63
N ASP A 6 5.52 4.82 11.38
CA ASP A 6 6.09 5.55 10.25
C ASP A 6 7.37 4.85 9.71
N CYS A 7 7.76 5.22 8.49
CA CYS A 7 8.96 4.76 7.82
C CYS A 7 9.53 5.87 6.94
N PHE A 8 10.80 6.21 7.14
CA PHE A 8 11.46 7.31 6.44
C PHE A 8 12.94 7.00 6.13
N THR A 9 13.55 7.82 5.29
CA THR A 9 14.98 7.70 4.97
C THR A 9 15.84 8.51 5.94
N ARG A 10 16.92 7.93 6.45
CA ARG A 10 17.96 8.64 7.20
C ARG A 10 19.30 8.40 6.52
N GLY A 11 19.75 9.35 5.71
CA GLY A 11 20.85 9.13 4.77
C GLY A 11 20.49 8.03 3.77
N SER A 12 21.35 7.02 3.64
CA SER A 12 21.12 5.85 2.77
C SER A 12 20.36 4.71 3.44
N SER A 13 20.01 4.85 4.72
CA SER A 13 19.31 3.82 5.50
C SER A 13 17.80 4.04 5.51
N VAL A 14 17.06 2.95 5.74
CA VAL A 14 15.63 3.00 6.06
C VAL A 14 15.46 2.97 7.57
N ALA A 15 14.66 3.89 8.11
CA ALA A 15 14.34 3.98 9.52
C ALA A 15 12.84 3.69 9.73
N LEU A 16 12.55 2.77 10.63
CA LEU A 16 11.21 2.41 11.10
C LEU A 16 10.94 3.12 12.43
N LEU A 17 9.83 3.83 12.52
CA LEU A 17 9.37 4.45 13.76
C LEU A 17 8.28 3.58 14.39
N LEU A 18 8.59 3.04 15.56
CA LEU A 18 7.70 2.19 16.33
C LEU A 18 7.22 2.93 17.58
N TYR A 19 5.95 2.80 17.92
CA TYR A 19 5.41 3.26 19.20
C TYR A 19 5.32 2.10 20.18
N ASN A 20 5.91 2.23 21.36
CA ASN A 20 5.79 1.27 22.44
C ASN A 20 4.65 1.69 23.37
N ASP A 21 3.56 0.93 23.33
CA ASP A 21 2.35 1.18 24.11
C ASP A 21 2.57 1.01 25.63
N GLU A 22 3.53 0.18 26.06
CA GLU A 22 3.82 -0.05 27.48
C GLU A 22 4.64 1.09 28.10
N SER A 23 5.61 1.62 27.35
CA SER A 23 6.47 2.72 27.82
C SER A 23 5.97 4.10 27.40
N ALA A 24 4.91 4.17 26.58
CA ALA A 24 4.39 5.38 25.95
C ALA A 24 5.48 6.22 25.24
N ASP A 25 6.41 5.54 24.55
CA ASP A 25 7.56 6.17 23.89
C ASP A 25 7.83 5.61 22.50
N PHE A 26 8.60 6.36 21.71
CA PHE A 26 8.97 6.00 20.35
C PHE A 26 10.35 5.34 20.28
N LEU A 27 10.41 4.23 19.57
CA LEU A 27 11.65 3.53 19.21
C LEU A 27 11.91 3.70 17.72
N THR A 28 13.17 3.89 17.34
CA THR A 28 13.59 3.85 15.94
C THR A 28 14.50 2.66 15.69
N ILE A 29 14.18 1.86 14.68
CA ILE A 29 15.03 0.76 14.19
C ILE A 29 15.50 1.11 12.78
N GLN A 30 16.77 0.85 12.47
CA GLN A 30 17.38 1.20 11.18
C GLN A 30 17.89 -0.03 10.44
N ASP A 31 17.73 -0.02 9.12
CA ASP A 31 18.31 -0.97 8.20
C ASP A 31 19.19 -0.22 7.18
N GLU A 32 20.50 -0.47 7.26
CA GLU A 32 21.50 0.11 6.37
C GLU A 32 21.78 -0.76 5.13
N GLY A 33 21.30 -2.01 5.12
CA GLY A 33 21.58 -2.98 4.05
C GLY A 33 20.59 -2.91 2.90
N TYR A 34 19.38 -2.40 3.13
CA TYR A 34 18.36 -2.32 2.09
C TYR A 34 18.65 -1.25 1.04
N LYS A 35 18.73 -1.64 -0.24
CA LYS A 35 19.08 -0.74 -1.34
C LYS A 35 17.87 -0.31 -2.18
N PRO A 36 17.76 0.99 -2.54
CA PRO A 36 16.73 1.46 -3.46
C PRO A 36 16.88 0.82 -4.83
N TYR A 37 15.77 0.59 -5.52
CA TYR A 37 15.80 -0.02 -6.84
C TYR A 37 14.58 0.36 -7.69
N PHE A 38 14.68 0.06 -8.98
CA PHE A 38 13.54 -0.14 -9.88
C PHE A 38 13.85 -1.30 -10.82
N LEU A 39 12.86 -1.74 -11.58
CA LEU A 39 13.00 -2.84 -12.51
C LEU A 39 13.08 -2.33 -13.96
N VAL A 40 13.85 -3.00 -14.80
CA VAL A 40 13.98 -2.71 -16.24
C VAL A 40 13.95 -3.99 -17.06
N SER A 41 13.77 -3.85 -18.39
CA SER A 41 13.86 -4.98 -19.31
C SER A 41 15.28 -5.60 -19.29
N PRO A 42 15.42 -6.93 -19.47
CA PRO A 42 16.71 -7.58 -19.70
C PRO A 42 17.44 -7.07 -20.95
N GLU A 43 16.71 -6.54 -21.92
CA GLU A 43 17.24 -6.01 -23.18
C GLU A 43 17.60 -4.53 -22.98
N LEU A 44 18.84 -4.28 -22.54
CA LEU A 44 19.36 -2.94 -22.30
C LEU A 44 19.92 -2.31 -23.58
N SER A 45 19.71 -1.01 -23.74
CA SER A 45 20.46 -0.20 -24.71
C SER A 45 21.86 0.15 -24.20
N SER A 46 22.78 0.51 -25.10
CA SER A 46 24.13 0.96 -24.72
C SER A 46 24.12 2.14 -23.74
N ARG A 47 23.12 3.03 -23.86
CA ARG A 47 22.92 4.16 -22.94
C ARG A 47 22.55 3.70 -21.53
N GLU A 48 21.73 2.65 -21.41
CA GLU A 48 21.31 2.10 -20.11
C GLU A 48 22.43 1.31 -19.44
N GLU A 49 23.23 0.57 -20.23
CA GLU A 49 24.45 -0.07 -19.74
C GLU A 49 25.47 0.95 -19.23
N GLU A 50 25.67 2.05 -19.95
CA GLU A 50 26.54 3.15 -19.50
C GLU A 50 26.02 3.77 -18.21
N ALA A 51 24.70 3.97 -18.08
CA ALA A 51 24.10 4.48 -16.86
C ALA A 51 24.34 3.54 -15.67
N ILE A 52 24.19 2.23 -15.85
CA ILE A 52 24.48 1.24 -14.80
C ILE A 52 25.93 1.37 -14.31
N ARG A 53 26.90 1.52 -15.21
CA ARG A 53 28.31 1.73 -14.86
C ARG A 53 28.53 3.08 -14.18
N ARG A 54 27.96 4.16 -14.73
CA ARG A 54 28.09 5.53 -14.22
C ARG A 54 27.56 5.69 -12.79
N PHE A 55 26.43 5.07 -12.48
CA PHE A 55 25.82 5.12 -11.16
C PHE A 55 26.30 3.98 -10.23
N ASN A 56 27.23 3.14 -10.70
CA ASN A 56 27.75 1.98 -9.97
C ASN A 56 26.63 1.10 -9.41
N CYS A 57 25.64 0.77 -10.25
CA CYS A 57 24.48 0.01 -9.85
C CYS A 57 24.78 -1.48 -9.69
N GLU A 58 24.15 -2.11 -8.71
CA GLU A 58 24.09 -3.57 -8.59
C GLU A 58 22.91 -4.08 -9.39
N VAL A 59 23.16 -5.02 -10.30
CA VAL A 59 22.13 -5.55 -11.19
C VAL A 59 21.96 -7.04 -10.96
N GLY A 60 20.72 -7.48 -10.76
CA GLY A 60 20.37 -8.89 -10.61
C GLY A 60 19.17 -9.26 -11.46
N MET A 61 19.19 -10.45 -12.05
CA MET A 61 18.03 -11.01 -12.76
C MET A 61 17.00 -11.49 -11.74
N ILE A 62 15.73 -11.14 -11.96
CA ILE A 62 14.60 -11.63 -11.15
C ILE A 62 13.45 -12.09 -12.06
N GLU A 63 12.55 -12.90 -11.51
CA GLU A 63 11.29 -13.26 -12.16
C GLU A 63 10.11 -12.61 -11.44
N LYS A 64 9.19 -12.06 -12.23
CA LYS A 64 7.90 -11.52 -11.78
C LYS A 64 6.77 -12.18 -12.56
N ILE A 65 5.55 -12.13 -12.03
CA ILE A 65 4.34 -12.53 -12.75
C ILE A 65 3.77 -11.29 -13.45
N ASP A 66 3.47 -11.36 -14.74
CA ASP A 66 2.75 -10.29 -15.43
C ASP A 66 1.29 -10.23 -14.97
N LEU A 67 0.78 -9.05 -14.63
CA LEU A 67 -0.57 -8.90 -14.07
C LEU A 67 -1.68 -9.33 -15.04
N PHE A 68 -1.49 -9.13 -16.35
CA PHE A 68 -2.57 -9.33 -17.32
C PHE A 68 -2.52 -10.71 -17.96
N THR A 69 -1.32 -11.25 -18.19
CA THR A 69 -1.16 -12.56 -18.83
C THR A 69 -0.96 -13.68 -17.82
N TYR A 70 -0.63 -13.36 -16.56
CA TYR A 70 -0.22 -14.32 -15.52
C TYR A 70 1.04 -15.13 -15.87
N GLU A 71 1.76 -14.72 -16.91
CA GLU A 71 3.00 -15.38 -17.33
C GLU A 71 4.20 -14.87 -16.53
N ARG A 72 5.25 -15.69 -16.45
CA ARG A 72 6.51 -15.26 -15.83
C ARG A 72 7.29 -14.35 -16.78
N ARG A 73 7.71 -13.19 -16.26
CA ARG A 73 8.54 -12.22 -16.95
C ARG A 73 9.87 -12.06 -16.23
N ARG A 74 10.97 -12.19 -16.97
CA ARG A 74 12.32 -11.89 -16.47
C ARG A 74 12.56 -10.38 -16.50
N MET A 75 13.09 -9.85 -15.41
CA MET A 75 13.37 -8.42 -15.23
C MET A 75 14.76 -8.23 -14.62
N LEU A 76 15.40 -7.12 -14.91
CA LEU A 76 16.61 -6.69 -14.21
C LEU A 76 16.21 -5.81 -13.02
N LYS A 77 16.60 -6.22 -11.81
CA LYS A 77 16.52 -5.41 -10.59
C LYS A 77 17.79 -4.58 -10.48
N VAL A 78 17.67 -3.27 -10.77
CA VAL A 78 18.78 -2.31 -10.72
C VAL A 78 18.76 -1.62 -9.37
N LYS A 79 19.69 -1.98 -8.49
CA LYS A 79 19.84 -1.42 -7.15
C LYS A 79 20.87 -0.29 -7.14
N PHE A 80 20.56 0.75 -6.38
CA PHE A 80 21.37 1.95 -6.22
C PHE A 80 21.96 2.00 -4.81
N LYS A 81 23.09 2.68 -4.65
CA LYS A 81 23.70 2.88 -3.32
C LYS A 81 22.85 3.77 -2.42
N ASP A 82 22.16 4.76 -3.00
CA ASP A 82 21.39 5.75 -2.26
C ASP A 82 20.14 6.18 -3.03
N SER A 83 19.10 6.56 -2.29
CA SER A 83 17.78 6.89 -2.86
C SER A 83 17.76 8.21 -3.64
N SER A 84 18.65 9.15 -3.32
CA SER A 84 18.79 10.43 -4.06
C SER A 84 19.22 10.23 -5.51
N LEU A 85 19.91 9.12 -5.81
CA LEU A 85 20.37 8.80 -7.17
C LEU A 85 19.22 8.40 -8.10
N LEU A 86 18.11 7.90 -7.56
CA LEU A 86 16.98 7.40 -8.34
C LEU A 86 16.46 8.46 -9.31
N THR A 87 16.27 9.69 -8.85
CA THR A 87 15.69 10.78 -9.66
C THR A 87 16.59 11.12 -10.86
N SER A 88 17.91 11.18 -10.66
CA SER A 88 18.86 11.41 -11.75
C SER A 88 18.98 10.21 -12.69
N ALA A 89 19.00 9.00 -12.15
CA ALA A 89 19.23 7.78 -12.92
C ALA A 89 18.04 7.46 -13.84
N ARG A 90 16.79 7.70 -13.39
CA ARG A 90 15.57 7.43 -14.18
C ARG A 90 15.65 7.97 -15.60
N LYS A 91 16.23 9.16 -15.81
CA LYS A 91 16.32 9.82 -17.13
C LYS A 91 17.09 9.02 -18.20
N PHE A 92 17.88 8.03 -17.79
CA PHE A 92 18.68 7.21 -18.68
C PHE A 92 17.98 5.92 -19.12
N PHE A 93 16.95 5.49 -18.39
CA PHE A 93 16.23 4.25 -18.67
C PHE A 93 14.89 4.55 -19.33
N ARG A 94 14.65 3.92 -20.48
CA ARG A 94 13.45 4.14 -21.30
C ARG A 94 12.22 3.51 -20.65
N GLU A 95 12.37 2.26 -20.22
CA GLU A 95 11.29 1.48 -19.64
C GLU A 95 11.67 1.06 -18.23
N ARG A 96 10.85 1.51 -17.26
CA ARG A 96 11.09 1.31 -15.84
C ARG A 96 9.78 0.87 -15.21
N TRP A 97 9.86 -0.14 -14.36
CA TRP A 97 8.74 -0.61 -13.54
C TRP A 97 9.05 -0.33 -12.09
N GLU A 98 8.00 -0.10 -11.31
CA GLU A 98 8.08 0.14 -9.86
C GLU A 98 8.92 1.37 -9.44
N ASP A 99 9.30 2.23 -10.39
CA ASP A 99 10.10 3.43 -10.11
C ASP A 99 9.29 4.53 -9.40
N HIS A 100 7.97 4.47 -9.42
CA HIS A 100 7.10 5.42 -8.73
C HIS A 100 6.92 5.12 -7.23
N ILE A 101 7.35 3.95 -6.76
CA ILE A 101 7.19 3.56 -5.35
C ILE A 101 8.22 4.32 -4.50
N PRO A 102 7.80 5.06 -3.46
CA PRO A 102 8.74 5.68 -2.53
C PRO A 102 9.66 4.65 -1.89
N TYR A 103 10.94 4.97 -1.77
CA TYR A 103 11.96 4.03 -1.28
C TYR A 103 11.65 3.44 0.11
N PRO A 104 11.23 4.22 1.13
CA PRO A 104 10.78 3.67 2.42
C PRO A 104 9.62 2.69 2.28
N LEU A 105 8.63 2.98 1.43
CA LEU A 105 7.50 2.07 1.21
C LEU A 105 7.93 0.80 0.47
N SER A 106 8.90 0.88 -0.44
CA SER A 106 9.45 -0.32 -1.07
C SER A 106 10.07 -1.28 -0.04
N TYR A 107 10.68 -0.76 1.03
CA TYR A 107 11.19 -1.59 2.13
C TYR A 107 10.04 -2.30 2.85
N ILE A 108 9.01 -1.55 3.24
CA ILE A 108 7.82 -2.09 3.91
C ILE A 108 7.19 -3.22 3.09
N TYR A 109 7.08 -3.03 1.77
CA TYR A 109 6.48 -4.03 0.89
C TYR A 109 7.36 -5.26 0.73
N ASP A 110 8.68 -5.10 0.57
CA ASP A 110 9.61 -6.21 0.41
C ASP A 110 9.78 -7.04 1.70
N GLN A 111 9.62 -6.41 2.87
CA GLN A 111 9.64 -7.06 4.19
C GLN A 111 8.25 -7.57 4.63
N ASN A 112 7.21 -7.36 3.82
CA ASN A 112 5.82 -7.69 4.14
C ASN A 112 5.37 -7.10 5.49
N MET A 113 5.80 -5.88 5.80
CA MET A 113 5.43 -5.16 7.01
C MET A 113 4.14 -4.38 6.81
N LEU A 114 3.44 -4.12 7.91
CA LEU A 114 2.14 -3.45 7.97
C LEU A 114 2.20 -2.30 8.96
N PHE A 115 1.70 -1.14 8.57
CA PHE A 115 1.53 -0.02 9.50
C PHE A 115 0.32 -0.21 10.41
N GLY A 116 0.41 0.35 11.61
CA GLY A 116 -0.69 0.44 12.57
C GLY A 116 -1.07 -0.87 13.26
N VAL A 117 -0.39 -1.99 12.99
CA VAL A 117 -0.58 -3.27 13.69
C VAL A 117 0.46 -3.46 14.79
N PRO A 118 0.16 -4.24 15.84
CA PRO A 118 1.12 -4.56 16.87
C PRO A 118 2.16 -5.59 16.38
N TYR A 119 3.37 -5.45 16.90
CA TYR A 119 4.55 -6.25 16.64
C TYR A 119 5.15 -6.72 17.96
N GLU A 120 5.79 -7.88 17.87
CA GLU A 120 6.65 -8.46 18.89
C GLU A 120 8.09 -8.56 18.36
N ILE A 121 9.06 -8.37 19.26
CA ILE A 121 10.47 -8.64 18.97
C ILE A 121 10.71 -10.11 19.31
N LYS A 122 10.96 -10.93 18.28
CA LYS A 122 11.38 -12.33 18.43
C LYS A 122 12.82 -12.45 17.92
N GLY A 123 13.76 -12.49 18.86
CA GLY A 123 15.19 -12.42 18.56
C GLY A 123 15.53 -11.08 17.89
N ASP A 124 16.18 -11.14 16.74
CA ASP A 124 16.55 -9.94 15.95
C ASP A 124 15.47 -9.52 14.94
N SER A 125 14.27 -10.15 14.98
CA SER A 125 13.20 -9.91 13.99
C SER A 125 11.94 -9.31 14.62
N LEU A 126 11.37 -8.32 13.93
CA LEU A 126 10.03 -7.82 14.19
C LEU A 126 9.01 -8.68 13.47
N LYS A 127 8.05 -9.25 14.21
CA LYS A 127 6.94 -10.01 13.62
C LYS A 127 5.59 -9.39 13.99
N PRO A 128 4.66 -9.23 13.04
CA PRO A 128 3.33 -8.74 13.36
C PRO A 128 2.61 -9.78 14.22
N ILE A 129 1.85 -9.30 15.19
CA ILE A 129 0.94 -10.13 15.98
C ILE A 129 -0.31 -10.33 15.13
N GLU A 130 -0.63 -11.59 14.83
CA GLU A 130 -1.77 -11.95 13.96
C GLU A 130 -3.00 -12.37 14.76
N GLU A 131 -2.83 -12.71 16.04
CA GLU A 131 -3.94 -13.11 16.90
C GLU A 131 -4.89 -11.94 17.16
N ILE A 132 -6.19 -12.24 17.11
CA ILE A 132 -7.27 -11.34 17.50
C ILE A 132 -8.14 -12.03 18.54
N ASN A 133 -9.13 -11.33 19.09
CA ASN A 133 -10.11 -11.93 19.98
C ASN A 133 -10.76 -13.18 19.32
N PRO A 134 -10.69 -14.37 19.95
CA PRO A 134 -11.23 -15.61 19.38
C PRO A 134 -12.73 -15.56 19.06
N ASP A 135 -13.52 -14.81 19.83
CA ASP A 135 -14.96 -14.66 19.59
C ASP A 135 -15.22 -13.84 18.32
N LEU A 136 -14.41 -12.80 18.08
CA LEU A 136 -14.47 -12.01 16.84
C LEU A 136 -14.06 -12.84 15.63
N ASP A 137 -12.99 -13.63 15.74
CA ASP A 137 -12.55 -14.51 14.65
C ASP A 137 -13.63 -15.55 14.34
N THR A 138 -14.22 -16.18 15.36
CA THR A 138 -15.32 -17.14 15.20
C THR A 138 -16.53 -16.51 14.50
N ALA A 139 -16.97 -15.33 14.96
CA ALA A 139 -18.08 -14.61 14.34
C ALA A 139 -17.81 -14.25 12.86
N PHE A 140 -16.56 -13.88 12.54
CA PHE A 140 -16.15 -13.64 11.15
C PHE A 140 -16.23 -14.93 10.32
N GLN A 141 -15.68 -16.03 10.82
CA GLN A 141 -15.71 -17.32 10.12
C GLN A 141 -17.14 -17.76 9.83
N GLU A 142 -18.02 -17.73 10.83
CA GLU A 142 -19.43 -18.11 10.67
C GLU A 142 -20.16 -17.25 9.63
N ARG A 143 -19.94 -15.94 9.66
CA ARG A 143 -20.58 -15.00 8.73
C ARG A 143 -20.12 -15.17 7.28
N PHE A 144 -18.85 -15.49 7.07
CA PHE A 144 -18.24 -15.51 5.73
C PHE A 144 -17.83 -16.92 5.25
N VAL A 145 -18.26 -17.98 5.93
CA VAL A 145 -17.91 -19.38 5.59
C VAL A 145 -18.31 -19.76 4.16
N SER A 146 -19.44 -19.25 3.66
CA SER A 146 -19.91 -19.52 2.29
C SER A 146 -18.97 -18.91 1.25
N LEU A 147 -18.48 -17.69 1.51
CA LEU A 147 -17.57 -16.97 0.62
C LEU A 147 -16.27 -17.73 0.42
N ARG A 148 -15.78 -18.43 1.45
CA ARG A 148 -14.58 -19.28 1.35
C ARG A 148 -14.66 -20.32 0.22
N LYS A 149 -15.86 -20.80 -0.11
CA LYS A 149 -16.08 -21.76 -1.21
C LYS A 149 -16.36 -21.07 -2.55
N ILE A 150 -17.09 -19.95 -2.52
CA ILE A 150 -17.51 -19.22 -3.72
C ILE A 150 -16.33 -18.45 -4.33
N ASP A 151 -15.58 -17.75 -3.49
CA ASP A 151 -14.45 -16.90 -3.86
C ASP A 151 -13.37 -16.96 -2.77
N PRO A 152 -12.47 -17.96 -2.83
CA PRO A 152 -11.42 -18.15 -1.83
C PRO A 152 -10.44 -16.98 -1.74
N GLU A 153 -10.17 -16.29 -2.85
CA GLU A 153 -9.23 -15.16 -2.89
C GLU A 153 -9.83 -13.93 -2.19
N LYS A 154 -11.09 -13.61 -2.49
CA LYS A 154 -11.81 -12.54 -1.79
C LYS A 154 -11.97 -12.85 -0.31
N PHE A 155 -12.26 -14.11 0.05
CA PHE A 155 -12.29 -14.53 1.45
C PHE A 155 -10.93 -14.34 2.13
N GLN A 156 -9.83 -14.69 1.46
CA GLN A 156 -8.48 -14.48 2.02
C GLN A 156 -8.23 -12.99 2.31
N VAL A 157 -8.45 -12.11 1.33
CA VAL A 157 -8.23 -10.66 1.50
C VAL A 157 -9.12 -10.10 2.61
N LEU A 158 -10.40 -10.48 2.63
CA LEU A 158 -11.34 -10.04 3.66
C LEU A 158 -10.92 -10.50 5.05
N SER A 159 -10.45 -11.74 5.20
CA SER A 159 -9.94 -12.30 6.47
C SER A 159 -8.71 -11.54 6.95
N GLU A 160 -7.75 -11.29 6.07
CA GLU A 160 -6.56 -10.49 6.40
C GLU A 160 -6.95 -9.07 6.86
N TRP A 161 -7.84 -8.39 6.13
CA TRP A 161 -8.30 -7.06 6.49
C TRP A 161 -9.08 -7.03 7.80
N PHE A 162 -9.95 -8.02 8.02
CA PHE A 162 -10.69 -8.14 9.27
C PHE A 162 -9.73 -8.28 10.46
N ARG A 163 -8.71 -9.13 10.35
CA ARG A 163 -7.73 -9.35 11.40
C ARG A 163 -6.93 -8.09 11.71
N ILE A 164 -6.36 -7.41 10.70
CA ILE A 164 -5.58 -6.19 10.94
C ILE A 164 -6.45 -5.07 11.51
N CYS A 165 -7.69 -4.91 11.05
CA CYS A 165 -8.61 -3.90 11.56
C CYS A 165 -9.09 -4.20 12.98
N SER A 166 -9.15 -5.48 13.37
CA SER A 166 -9.54 -5.92 14.70
C SER A 166 -8.40 -5.87 15.73
N GLN A 167 -7.18 -5.50 15.32
CA GLN A 167 -6.07 -5.31 16.25
C GLN A 167 -6.32 -4.10 17.18
N PRO A 168 -5.86 -4.15 18.44
CA PRO A 168 -6.00 -3.02 19.38
C PRO A 168 -5.34 -1.76 18.83
N ILE A 169 -5.91 -0.60 19.13
CA ILE A 169 -5.37 0.72 18.74
C ILE A 169 -4.76 1.36 20.00
N PRO A 170 -3.47 1.74 19.96
CA PRO A 170 -2.80 2.32 21.13
C PRO A 170 -3.23 3.76 21.37
N GLU A 171 -3.14 4.21 22.62
CA GLU A 171 -3.29 5.64 22.95
C GLU A 171 -1.97 6.36 22.65
N ILE A 172 -1.86 6.90 21.43
CA ILE A 172 -0.64 7.56 20.94
C ILE A 172 -0.71 9.08 21.11
N PRO A 173 0.35 9.76 21.58
CA PRO A 173 0.42 11.22 21.62
C PRO A 173 0.62 11.78 20.19
N VAL A 174 -0.50 12.03 19.51
CA VAL A 174 -0.50 12.47 18.10
C VAL A 174 0.17 13.82 17.86
N ASP A 175 0.25 14.67 18.89
CA ASP A 175 0.99 15.94 18.87
C ASP A 175 2.49 15.73 18.59
N LYS A 176 3.03 14.58 18.99
CA LYS A 176 4.44 14.20 18.72
C LYS A 176 4.67 13.66 17.32
N LEU A 177 3.62 13.33 16.57
CA LEU A 177 3.72 12.81 15.19
C LEU A 177 3.92 13.92 14.14
N GLY A 178 3.82 15.19 14.55
CA GLY A 178 4.06 16.35 13.70
C GLY A 178 2.89 16.71 12.77
N GLY A 179 2.74 18.01 12.49
CA GLY A 179 1.69 18.55 11.60
C GLY A 179 0.38 18.93 12.30
N ARG A 180 -0.56 19.53 11.55
CA ARG A 180 -1.93 19.82 12.05
C ARG A 180 -2.79 18.56 11.95
N ILE A 181 -2.54 17.60 12.83
CA ILE A 181 -3.30 16.35 12.94
C ILE A 181 -4.49 16.59 13.88
N SER A 182 -5.69 16.13 13.53
CA SER A 182 -6.81 16.20 14.46
C SER A 182 -6.56 15.22 15.61
N SER A 183 -6.64 15.72 16.84
CA SER A 183 -6.37 14.94 18.06
C SER A 183 -7.65 14.36 18.66
N ASP A 184 -8.77 14.44 17.96
CA ASP A 184 -10.01 13.81 18.40
C ASP A 184 -9.91 12.28 18.23
N ARG A 185 -10.50 11.56 19.18
CA ARG A 185 -10.37 10.09 19.27
C ARG A 185 -10.86 9.37 18.00
N GLU A 186 -11.91 9.90 17.36
CA GLU A 186 -12.47 9.32 16.13
C GLU A 186 -11.51 9.48 14.96
N GLY A 187 -10.93 10.66 14.77
CA GLY A 187 -9.90 10.91 13.76
C GLY A 187 -8.70 9.98 13.89
N VAL A 188 -8.20 9.78 15.13
CA VAL A 188 -7.10 8.85 15.40
C VAL A 188 -7.49 7.41 15.07
N TYR A 189 -8.67 6.97 15.51
CA TYR A 189 -9.19 5.65 15.20
C TYR A 189 -9.26 5.42 13.68
N LEU A 190 -9.89 6.33 12.93
CA LEU A 190 -10.01 6.24 11.48
C LEU A 190 -8.64 6.28 10.79
N GLY A 191 -7.69 7.06 11.33
CA GLY A 191 -6.31 7.10 10.85
C GLY A 191 -5.60 5.75 10.97
N PHE A 192 -5.77 5.04 12.09
CA PHE A 192 -5.22 3.69 12.25
C PHE A 192 -5.86 2.69 11.31
N ILE A 193 -7.19 2.70 11.17
CA ILE A 193 -7.90 1.81 10.24
C ILE A 193 -7.42 2.04 8.80
N LEU A 194 -7.33 3.30 8.38
CA LEU A 194 -6.83 3.63 7.05
C LEU A 194 -5.35 3.26 6.87
N SER A 195 -4.51 3.51 7.87
CA SER A 195 -3.08 3.16 7.86
C SER A 195 -2.89 1.65 7.66
N ARG A 196 -3.68 0.82 8.35
CA ARG A 196 -3.66 -0.65 8.23
C ARG A 196 -4.10 -1.11 6.85
N ILE A 197 -5.26 -0.65 6.38
CA ILE A 197 -5.83 -1.08 5.09
C ILE A 197 -4.95 -0.61 3.93
N ALA A 198 -4.58 0.68 3.91
CA ALA A 198 -3.79 1.26 2.84
C ALA A 198 -2.30 0.91 2.91
N ASN A 199 -1.85 0.32 4.02
CA ASN A 199 -0.45 0.12 4.36
C ASN A 199 0.39 1.39 4.17
N LEU A 200 -0.04 2.48 4.82
CA LEU A 200 0.61 3.79 4.79
C LEU A 200 0.99 4.22 6.22
N PRO A 201 2.05 5.04 6.38
CA PRO A 201 2.36 5.66 7.66
C PRO A 201 1.14 6.35 8.28
N LEU A 202 1.01 6.29 9.60
CA LEU A 202 -0.11 6.89 10.31
C LEU A 202 -0.21 8.40 10.05
N SER A 203 0.93 9.09 10.03
CA SER A 203 1.04 10.51 9.68
C SER A 203 0.43 10.81 8.30
N THR A 204 0.68 9.95 7.32
CA THR A 204 0.13 10.06 5.96
C THR A 204 -1.37 9.75 5.96
N ALA A 205 -1.82 8.71 6.65
CA ALA A 205 -3.24 8.35 6.74
C ALA A 205 -4.09 9.46 7.39
N LEU A 206 -3.53 10.18 8.36
CA LEU A 206 -4.23 11.28 9.06
C LEU A 206 -4.30 12.58 8.23
N THR A 207 -3.33 12.83 7.36
CA THR A 207 -3.16 14.11 6.66
C THR A 207 -3.55 14.06 5.17
N ASP A 208 -3.30 12.96 4.46
CA ASP A 208 -3.57 12.83 3.03
C ASP A 208 -4.99 12.34 2.78
N ARG A 209 -5.83 13.20 2.19
CA ARG A 209 -7.23 12.91 1.85
C ARG A 209 -7.44 12.39 0.43
N ARG A 210 -6.38 12.13 -0.33
CA ARG A 210 -6.48 11.67 -1.72
C ARG A 210 -6.69 10.16 -1.77
N VAL A 211 -7.93 9.73 -2.03
CA VAL A 211 -8.32 8.32 -2.19
C VAL A 211 -7.42 7.57 -3.18
N SER A 212 -6.96 8.24 -4.24
CA SER A 212 -6.06 7.63 -5.24
C SER A 212 -4.69 7.22 -4.68
N VAL A 213 -4.20 7.88 -3.63
CA VAL A 213 -2.96 7.49 -2.94
C VAL A 213 -3.21 6.21 -2.14
N TRP A 214 -4.33 6.15 -1.43
CA TRP A 214 -4.71 4.99 -0.63
C TRP A 214 -4.86 3.75 -1.50
N ILE A 215 -5.64 3.84 -2.58
CA ILE A 215 -5.86 2.73 -3.52
C ILE A 215 -4.55 2.26 -4.17
N LYS A 216 -3.68 3.19 -4.60
CA LYS A 216 -2.37 2.82 -5.16
C LYS A 216 -1.50 2.07 -4.16
N SER A 217 -1.52 2.49 -2.89
CA SER A 217 -0.75 1.84 -1.84
C SER A 217 -1.23 0.40 -1.59
N ILE A 218 -2.56 0.21 -1.47
CA ILE A 218 -3.20 -1.12 -1.36
C ILE A 218 -2.74 -2.03 -2.50
N LEU A 219 -2.89 -1.56 -3.74
CA LEU A 219 -2.56 -2.35 -4.92
C LEU A 219 -1.06 -2.64 -5.01
N ASN A 220 -0.20 -1.64 -4.78
CA ASN A 220 1.24 -1.85 -4.85
C ASN A 220 1.72 -2.85 -3.80
N PHE A 221 1.21 -2.78 -2.58
CA PHE A 221 1.53 -3.74 -1.53
C PHE A 221 1.07 -5.16 -1.90
N TYR A 222 -0.19 -5.30 -2.34
CA TYR A 222 -0.73 -6.59 -2.78
C TYR A 222 0.11 -7.22 -3.90
N LEU A 223 0.38 -6.46 -4.96
CA LEU A 223 1.13 -6.92 -6.13
C LEU A 223 2.57 -7.28 -5.75
N ARG A 224 3.24 -6.48 -4.91
CA ARG A 224 4.58 -6.81 -4.39
C ARG A 224 4.59 -8.12 -3.62
N ARG A 225 3.66 -8.29 -2.68
CA ARG A 225 3.55 -9.50 -1.83
C ARG A 225 3.28 -10.77 -2.66
N LYS A 226 2.50 -10.66 -3.74
CA LYS A 226 2.20 -11.76 -4.66
C LYS A 226 3.27 -11.96 -5.75
N ASN A 227 4.37 -11.22 -5.69
CA ASN A 227 5.43 -11.21 -6.70
C ASN A 227 4.94 -10.90 -8.14
N ILE A 228 3.87 -10.13 -8.25
CA ILE A 228 3.33 -9.63 -9.52
C ILE A 228 4.05 -8.33 -9.88
N LEU A 229 4.41 -8.16 -11.15
CA LEU A 229 5.00 -6.95 -11.67
C LEU A 229 3.97 -5.83 -11.64
N ILE A 230 4.26 -4.74 -10.92
CA ILE A 230 3.36 -3.59 -10.93
C ILE A 230 3.42 -2.94 -12.32
N PRO A 231 2.29 -2.91 -13.06
CA PRO A 231 2.27 -2.44 -14.43
C PRO A 231 2.53 -0.94 -14.51
N ARG A 232 3.13 -0.50 -15.62
CA ARG A 232 3.26 0.92 -15.94
C ARG A 232 1.91 1.49 -16.34
N ALA A 233 1.78 2.81 -16.27
CA ALA A 233 0.57 3.51 -16.72
C ALA A 233 0.16 3.13 -18.16
N ARG A 234 1.14 2.98 -19.05
CA ARG A 234 0.92 2.57 -20.45
C ARG A 234 0.32 1.17 -20.58
N GLU A 235 0.76 0.23 -19.75
CA GLU A 235 0.26 -1.15 -19.73
C GLU A 235 -1.14 -1.21 -19.12
N LEU A 236 -1.40 -0.47 -18.03
CA LEU A 236 -2.74 -0.29 -17.46
C LEU A 236 -3.75 0.28 -18.47
N MET A 237 -3.30 1.18 -19.33
CA MET A 237 -4.13 1.78 -20.38
C MET A 237 -4.25 0.91 -21.64
N ARG A 238 -3.51 -0.21 -21.74
CA ARG A 238 -3.44 -1.05 -22.94
C ARG A 238 -3.19 -0.23 -24.22
N ASP A 239 -2.24 0.69 -24.14
CA ASP A 239 -1.87 1.63 -25.23
C ASP A 239 -2.99 2.59 -25.68
N GLU A 240 -4.11 2.67 -24.96
CA GLU A 240 -5.15 3.65 -25.24
C GLU A 240 -4.78 5.07 -24.79
N LYS A 241 -5.47 6.07 -25.36
CA LYS A 241 -5.35 7.47 -24.94
C LYS A 241 -6.29 7.75 -23.77
N PRO A 242 -5.94 8.69 -22.86
CA PRO A 242 -6.83 9.07 -21.77
C PRO A 242 -8.16 9.58 -22.33
N ARG A 243 -9.27 8.97 -21.91
CA ARG A 243 -10.62 9.42 -22.28
C ARG A 243 -11.20 10.26 -21.15
N ARG A 244 -11.91 11.33 -21.49
CA ARG A 244 -12.72 12.05 -20.50
C ARG A 244 -13.96 11.20 -20.23
N ILE A 245 -14.13 10.76 -18.99
CA ILE A 245 -15.30 9.99 -18.58
C ILE A 245 -16.47 10.98 -18.47
N THR A 246 -17.57 10.68 -19.17
CA THR A 246 -18.82 11.44 -19.04
C THR A 246 -19.31 11.31 -17.60
N GLY A 247 -19.74 12.42 -17.00
CA GLY A 247 -20.26 12.41 -15.64
C GLY A 247 -21.51 11.53 -15.49
N ALA A 248 -21.95 11.34 -14.25
CA ALA A 248 -23.16 10.58 -13.95
C ALA A 248 -24.38 11.13 -14.70
N LEU A 249 -25.36 10.26 -14.96
CA LEU A 249 -26.64 10.65 -15.52
C LEU A 249 -27.35 11.60 -14.55
N THR A 250 -27.62 12.82 -14.99
CA THR A 250 -28.31 13.83 -14.19
C THR A 250 -29.67 14.17 -14.80
N PHE A 251 -30.72 14.09 -13.99
CA PHE A 251 -32.05 14.56 -14.36
C PHE A 251 -32.31 15.92 -13.69
N PRO A 252 -32.72 16.96 -14.43
CA PRO A 252 -33.07 18.23 -13.81
C PRO A 252 -34.32 18.04 -12.92
N PRO A 253 -34.30 18.52 -11.67
CA PRO A 253 -35.47 18.42 -10.81
C PRO A 253 -36.60 19.30 -11.34
N LYS A 254 -37.85 18.87 -11.15
CA LYS A 254 -39.01 19.73 -11.38
C LYS A 254 -39.12 20.72 -10.21
N ALA A 255 -39.38 21.99 -10.50
CA ALA A 255 -39.52 23.02 -9.48
C ALA A 255 -40.87 22.90 -8.76
N GLY A 256 -40.87 23.05 -7.44
CA GLY A 256 -42.08 22.98 -6.62
C GLY A 256 -41.78 22.65 -5.16
N THR A 257 -42.79 22.76 -4.30
CA THR A 257 -42.72 22.24 -2.93
C THR A 257 -43.24 20.80 -2.95
N TYR A 258 -42.43 19.88 -2.44
CA TYR A 258 -42.77 18.45 -2.39
C TYR A 258 -42.94 18.03 -0.93
N PHE A 259 -44.00 17.28 -0.66
CA PHE A 259 -44.25 16.61 0.62
C PHE A 259 -44.15 15.09 0.41
N ASN A 260 -43.80 14.34 1.46
CA ASN A 260 -43.67 12.88 1.44
C ASN A 260 -42.62 12.34 0.44
N THR A 261 -41.50 13.03 0.28
CA THR A 261 -40.39 12.58 -0.57
C THR A 261 -39.59 11.49 0.12
N VAL A 262 -39.30 10.41 -0.61
CA VAL A 262 -38.38 9.35 -0.21
C VAL A 262 -37.10 9.47 -1.02
N VAL A 263 -35.95 9.48 -0.34
CA VAL A 263 -34.63 9.44 -0.97
C VAL A 263 -34.18 7.99 -1.02
N VAL A 264 -33.77 7.55 -2.21
CA VAL A 264 -33.23 6.21 -2.46
C VAL A 264 -31.87 6.33 -3.12
N ASP A 265 -30.96 5.42 -2.77
CA ASP A 265 -29.63 5.32 -3.37
C ASP A 265 -29.25 3.84 -3.51
N PHE A 266 -28.30 3.54 -4.39
CA PHE A 266 -27.72 2.21 -4.51
C PHE A 266 -26.57 2.06 -3.52
N GLU A 267 -26.54 0.94 -2.80
CA GLU A 267 -25.40 0.61 -1.93
C GLU A 267 -24.13 0.42 -2.77
N SER A 268 -23.16 1.30 -2.56
CA SER A 268 -21.83 1.23 -3.19
C SER A 268 -21.88 1.00 -4.71
N LEU A 269 -22.67 1.80 -5.44
CA LEU A 269 -22.99 1.60 -6.86
C LEU A 269 -21.81 1.11 -7.72
N TYR A 270 -20.70 1.85 -7.75
CA TYR A 270 -19.56 1.49 -8.60
C TYR A 270 -18.81 0.22 -8.14
N PRO A 271 -18.43 0.07 -6.85
CA PRO A 271 -17.91 -1.20 -6.35
C PRO A 271 -18.82 -2.39 -6.64
N SER A 272 -20.14 -2.25 -6.45
CA SER A 272 -21.11 -3.31 -6.72
C SER A 272 -21.18 -3.67 -8.21
N ILE A 273 -21.07 -2.70 -9.11
CA ILE A 273 -20.96 -2.95 -10.55
C ILE A 273 -19.66 -3.69 -10.88
N ILE A 274 -18.52 -3.25 -10.32
CA ILE A 274 -17.22 -3.91 -10.54
C ILE A 274 -17.27 -5.36 -10.05
N ASP A 275 -17.82 -5.61 -8.86
CA ASP A 275 -17.90 -6.95 -8.27
C ASP A 275 -18.84 -7.88 -9.07
N ALA A 276 -19.96 -7.36 -9.56
CA ALA A 276 -20.95 -8.15 -10.29
C ALA A 276 -20.56 -8.43 -11.75
N TYR A 277 -19.82 -7.53 -12.40
CA TYR A 277 -19.59 -7.58 -13.85
C TYR A 277 -18.12 -7.69 -14.28
N ASN A 278 -17.19 -7.57 -13.34
CA ASN A 278 -15.74 -7.78 -13.50
C ASN A 278 -15.14 -7.06 -14.73
#